data_AF-L7VTA7-F1
#
_entry.id   AF-L7VTA7-F1
#
_cell.length_a   1.000
_cell.length_b   1.000
_cell.length_c   1.000
_cell.angle_alpha   90.00
_cell.angle_beta   90.00
_cell.angle_gamma   90.00
#
_symmetry.space_group_name_H-M   'P 1'
#
loop_
_entity.id
_entity.type
_entity.pdbx_description
1 polymer ?
#
loop_
_entity_poly.entity_id
_entity_poly.type
_entity_poly.pdbx_seq_one_letter_code
_entity_poly.pdbx_strand_id
1 'polypeptide(L)'
;MLSERQIYLLKNENDKGNGFYDRKLGTPMGNLDISVPRTRTGDFRPHILPEPYKRVDESYTDLLMSLVVNGYSESSLLNTLKSLNLPYSDDELNKIKDDLKSELDLFKQRELPESVFALLIDAYHCEIKDGSKVKKAACYIILGVDMEGKKDIFGLYTFFGKENRADWNKVFERLDKPRS
;
A
#
# COMPACT_ATOMS: atom_id res chain seq x y z
N MET A 1 7.12 15.68 -23.22
CA MET A 1 8.46 16.16 -22.80
C MET A 1 9.07 17.23 -23.72
N LEU A 2 9.35 16.96 -25.00
CA LEU A 2 9.97 17.96 -25.89
C LEU A 2 9.07 19.16 -26.19
N SER A 3 7.80 18.89 -26.48
CA SER A 3 6.77 19.91 -26.68
C SER A 3 6.56 20.76 -25.43
N GLU A 4 6.60 20.15 -24.24
CA GLU A 4 6.55 20.88 -22.96
C GLU A 4 7.73 21.84 -22.82
N ARG A 5 8.95 21.44 -23.19
CA ARG A 5 10.10 22.35 -23.17
C ARG A 5 9.88 23.53 -24.10
N GLN A 6 9.35 23.29 -25.30
CA GLN A 6 9.07 24.37 -26.26
C GLN A 6 8.04 25.36 -25.69
N ILE A 7 6.96 24.86 -25.09
CA ILE A 7 5.96 25.70 -24.42
C ILE A 7 6.58 26.50 -23.27
N TYR A 8 7.47 25.89 -22.49
CA TYR A 8 8.19 26.57 -21.41
C TYR A 8 9.08 27.70 -21.94
N LEU A 9 9.84 27.46 -23.02
CA LEU A 9 10.74 28.45 -23.63
C LEU A 9 9.96 29.61 -24.27
N LEU A 10 8.77 29.37 -24.81
CA LEU A 10 7.89 30.44 -25.29
C LEU A 10 7.45 31.40 -24.18
N LYS A 11 7.40 30.91 -22.93
CA LYS A 11 7.04 31.72 -21.75
C LYS A 11 8.26 32.35 -21.05
N ASN A 12 9.48 31.93 -21.41
CA ASN A 12 10.72 32.32 -20.74
C ASN A 12 11.76 32.75 -21.78
N GLU A 13 11.66 33.99 -22.26
CA GLU A 13 12.49 34.53 -23.34
C GLU A 13 14.00 34.56 -23.03
N ASN A 14 14.37 34.60 -21.74
CA ASN A 14 15.77 34.62 -21.29
C ASN A 14 16.42 33.22 -21.18
N ASP A 15 15.66 32.16 -21.39
CA ASP A 15 16.15 30.78 -21.31
C ASP A 15 16.25 30.13 -22.70
N LYS A 16 17.05 29.08 -22.82
CA LYS A 16 17.21 28.33 -24.06
C LYS A 16 17.42 26.85 -23.81
N GLY A 17 17.05 26.02 -24.78
CA GLY A 17 17.30 24.58 -24.71
C GLY A 17 18.79 24.26 -24.60
N ASN A 18 19.15 23.34 -23.71
CA ASN A 18 20.53 22.91 -23.49
C ASN A 18 20.64 21.38 -23.62
N GLY A 19 20.27 20.88 -24.80
CA GLY A 19 20.35 19.45 -25.13
C GLY A 19 19.45 18.58 -24.25
N PHE A 20 19.95 17.37 -23.99
CA PHE A 20 19.27 16.31 -23.24
C PHE A 20 20.22 15.70 -22.22
N TYR A 21 19.68 14.91 -21.29
CA TYR A 21 20.46 13.94 -20.52
C TYR A 21 19.74 12.61 -20.51
N ASP A 22 20.52 11.54 -20.42
CA ASP A 22 19.97 10.19 -20.30
C ASP A 22 19.59 9.91 -18.86
N ARG A 23 18.41 9.31 -18.68
CA ARG A 23 17.87 8.90 -17.39
C ARG A 23 17.22 7.54 -17.54
N LYS A 24 17.47 6.66 -16.57
CA LYS A 24 16.70 5.44 -16.37
C LYS A 24 15.52 5.72 -15.45
N LEU A 25 14.32 5.43 -15.91
CA LEU A 25 13.09 5.49 -15.14
C LEU A 25 12.60 4.07 -14.85
N GLY A 26 12.46 3.71 -13.58
CA GLY A 26 11.87 2.44 -13.18
C GLY A 26 10.36 2.49 -13.33
N THR A 27 9.80 1.59 -14.14
CA THR A 27 8.36 1.43 -14.35
C THR A 27 7.95 -0.01 -14.00
N PRO A 28 6.68 -0.35 -13.76
CA PRO A 28 6.29 -1.73 -13.46
C PRO A 28 6.69 -2.77 -14.53
N MET A 29 6.90 -2.35 -15.78
CA MET A 29 7.37 -3.21 -16.88
C MET A 29 8.91 -3.30 -16.97
N GLY A 30 9.64 -2.63 -16.09
CA GLY A 30 11.10 -2.58 -16.06
C GLY A 30 11.66 -1.15 -16.20
N ASN A 31 12.98 -1.06 -16.37
CA ASN A 31 13.65 0.22 -16.56
C ASN A 31 13.50 0.72 -18.00
N LEU A 32 13.04 1.95 -18.13
CA LEU A 32 12.95 2.68 -19.39
C LEU A 32 14.12 3.67 -19.50
N ASP A 33 14.92 3.54 -20.55
CA ASP A 33 15.94 4.52 -20.91
C ASP A 33 15.28 5.70 -21.65
N ILE A 34 15.33 6.89 -21.06
CA ILE A 34 14.73 8.11 -21.62
C ILE A 34 15.75 9.24 -21.74
N SER A 35 15.67 9.99 -22.84
CA SER A 35 16.44 11.22 -23.02
C SER A 35 15.59 12.43 -22.64
N VAL A 36 15.91 13.05 -21.51
CA VAL A 36 15.13 14.14 -20.92
C VAL A 36 15.65 15.49 -21.42
N PRO A 37 14.79 16.32 -22.05
CA PRO A 37 15.18 17.64 -22.55
C PRO A 37 15.44 18.61 -21.39
N ARG A 38 16.51 19.40 -21.47
CA ARG A 38 16.87 20.43 -20.48
C ARG A 38 16.88 21.83 -21.07
N THR A 39 16.77 22.82 -20.18
CA THR A 39 17.08 24.23 -20.48
C THR A 39 18.42 24.63 -19.86
N ARG A 40 18.88 25.84 -20.16
CA ARG A 40 20.21 26.29 -19.75
C ARG A 40 20.23 26.81 -18.31
N THR A 41 19.13 27.39 -17.86
CA THR A 41 18.90 27.74 -16.45
C THR A 41 18.78 26.49 -15.57
N GLY A 42 18.19 25.41 -16.11
CA GLY A 42 17.89 24.18 -15.37
C GLY A 42 16.49 24.16 -14.75
N ASP A 43 15.72 25.24 -14.89
CA ASP A 43 14.42 25.44 -14.23
C ASP A 43 13.26 24.68 -14.90
N PHE A 44 13.49 24.14 -16.11
CA PHE A 44 12.50 23.33 -16.81
C PHE A 44 12.60 21.84 -16.43
N ARG A 45 11.46 21.27 -16.05
CA ARG A 45 11.28 19.83 -15.86
C ARG A 45 10.00 19.35 -16.55
N PRO A 46 10.04 18.27 -17.34
CA PRO A 46 8.83 17.65 -17.87
C PRO A 46 7.92 17.15 -16.74
N HIS A 47 6.62 17.40 -16.87
CA HIS A 47 5.64 17.08 -15.82
C HIS A 47 5.45 15.58 -15.61
N ILE A 48 5.60 14.80 -16.68
CA ILE A 48 5.50 13.33 -16.65
C ILE A 48 6.61 12.64 -15.83
N LEU A 49 7.67 13.37 -15.46
CA LEU A 49 8.74 12.81 -14.63
C LEU A 49 8.41 12.98 -13.16
N PRO A 50 8.68 11.98 -12.31
CA PRO A 50 8.52 12.12 -10.86
C PRO A 50 9.42 13.23 -10.32
N GLU A 51 9.26 13.59 -9.04
CA GLU A 51 10.09 14.59 -8.35
C GLU A 51 11.61 14.45 -8.63
N PRO A 52 12.39 15.54 -8.55
CA PRO A 52 13.85 15.47 -8.65
C PRO A 52 14.40 14.34 -7.76
N TYR A 53 15.36 13.57 -8.29
CA TYR A 53 15.99 12.41 -7.64
C TYR A 53 15.14 11.13 -7.45
N LYS A 54 13.81 11.16 -7.57
CA LYS A 54 13.00 9.93 -7.58
C LYS A 54 13.20 9.15 -8.87
N ARG A 55 13.56 7.87 -8.79
CA ARG A 55 13.80 7.01 -9.98
C ARG A 55 12.60 6.14 -10.34
N VAL A 56 11.60 6.11 -9.48
CA VAL A 56 10.37 5.33 -9.60
C VAL A 56 9.16 6.27 -9.58
N ASP A 57 8.13 5.86 -10.31
CA ASP A 57 6.85 6.56 -10.44
C ASP A 57 5.80 6.02 -9.44
N GLU A 58 4.66 6.67 -9.27
CA GLU A 58 3.55 6.23 -8.39
C GLU A 58 3.07 4.81 -8.71
N SER A 59 3.15 4.43 -9.98
CA SER A 59 2.88 3.06 -10.43
C SER A 59 3.76 1.98 -9.77
N TYR A 60 4.94 2.35 -9.24
CA TYR A 60 5.80 1.43 -8.49
C TYR A 60 5.25 1.16 -7.08
N THR A 61 4.71 2.18 -6.40
CA THR A 61 4.07 2.00 -5.10
C THR A 61 2.82 1.14 -5.21
N ASP A 62 2.05 1.28 -6.29
CA ASP A 62 0.89 0.42 -6.57
C ASP A 62 1.28 -1.04 -6.80
N LEU A 63 2.39 -1.27 -7.53
CA LEU A 63 2.95 -2.61 -7.71
C LEU A 63 3.35 -3.23 -6.37
N LEU A 64 4.08 -2.48 -5.53
CA LEU A 64 4.47 -2.96 -4.21
C LEU A 64 3.27 -3.28 -3.33
N MET A 65 2.27 -2.39 -3.28
CA MET A 65 1.03 -2.60 -2.55
C MET A 65 0.30 -3.86 -3.05
N SER A 66 0.20 -4.03 -4.37
CA SER A 66 -0.41 -5.20 -4.99
C SER A 66 0.31 -6.49 -4.59
N LEU A 67 1.64 -6.52 -4.61
CA LEU A 67 2.42 -7.70 -4.20
C LEU A 67 2.17 -8.04 -2.72
N VAL A 68 2.13 -7.04 -1.84
CA VAL A 68 1.85 -7.25 -0.41
C VAL A 68 0.42 -7.76 -0.19
N VAL A 69 -0.58 -7.15 -0.84
CA VAL A 69 -2.01 -7.56 -0.74
C VAL A 69 -2.23 -8.97 -1.26
N ASN A 70 -1.49 -9.39 -2.30
CA ASN A 70 -1.52 -10.76 -2.82
C ASN A 70 -0.75 -11.77 -1.97
N GLY A 71 -0.24 -11.37 -0.80
CA GLY A 71 0.38 -12.28 0.16
C GLY A 71 1.80 -12.72 -0.24
N TYR A 72 2.50 -11.95 -1.06
CA TYR A 72 3.90 -12.26 -1.37
C TYR A 72 4.73 -12.15 -0.08
N SER A 73 5.51 -13.18 0.20
CA SER A 73 6.52 -13.10 1.25
C SER A 73 7.53 -12.00 0.94
N GLU A 74 8.18 -11.45 1.95
CA GLU A 74 9.23 -10.44 1.77
C GLU A 74 10.32 -10.93 0.80
N SER A 75 10.78 -12.18 0.95
CA SER A 75 11.75 -12.77 0.02
C SER A 75 11.20 -12.90 -1.41
N SER A 76 9.94 -13.29 -1.58
CA SER A 76 9.29 -13.39 -2.90
C SER A 76 9.18 -12.02 -3.56
N LEU A 77 8.75 -11.01 -2.81
CA LEU A 77 8.63 -9.63 -3.28
C LEU A 77 9.99 -9.10 -3.74
N LEU A 78 11.03 -9.26 -2.93
CA LEU A 78 12.40 -8.85 -3.28
C LEU A 78 12.90 -9.56 -4.56
N ASN A 79 12.61 -10.84 -4.71
CA ASN A 79 12.98 -11.60 -5.91
C ASN A 79 12.23 -11.11 -7.16
N THR A 80 10.95 -10.79 -7.04
CA THR A 80 10.15 -10.21 -8.14
C THR A 80 10.72 -8.86 -8.56
N LEU A 81 11.00 -7.97 -7.62
CA LEU A 81 11.59 -6.66 -7.92
C LEU A 81 12.96 -6.79 -8.61
N LYS A 82 13.81 -7.71 -8.12
CA LYS A 82 15.09 -8.04 -8.77
C LYS A 82 14.90 -8.55 -10.20
N SER A 83 13.94 -9.45 -10.43
CA SER A 83 13.69 -9.98 -11.79
C SER A 83 13.22 -8.91 -12.78
N LEU A 84 12.54 -7.87 -12.29
CA LEU A 84 12.09 -6.73 -13.08
C LEU A 84 13.15 -5.62 -13.19
N ASN A 85 14.34 -5.82 -12.61
CA ASN A 85 15.41 -4.82 -12.48
C ASN A 85 14.93 -3.50 -11.83
N LEU A 86 13.93 -3.58 -10.95
CA LEU A 86 13.41 -2.41 -10.26
C LEU A 86 14.24 -2.10 -9.02
N PRO A 87 14.61 -0.82 -8.82
CA PRO A 87 15.30 -0.41 -7.61
C PRO A 87 14.34 -0.53 -6.44
N TYR A 88 14.80 -1.12 -5.33
CA TYR A 88 14.05 -1.16 -4.09
C TYR A 88 14.99 -0.81 -2.92
N SER A 89 14.45 -0.17 -1.89
CA SER A 89 15.10 -0.05 -0.60
C SER A 89 14.27 -0.76 0.48
N ASP A 90 14.94 -1.31 1.49
CA ASP A 90 14.27 -1.88 2.65
C ASP A 90 13.43 -0.80 3.37
N ASP A 91 13.86 0.46 3.33
CA ASP A 91 13.13 1.62 3.88
C ASP A 91 11.78 1.85 3.16
N GLU A 92 11.73 1.74 1.83
CA GLU A 92 10.49 1.87 1.06
C GLU A 92 9.51 0.74 1.39
N LEU A 93 10.01 -0.48 1.52
CA LEU A 93 9.18 -1.63 1.89
C LEU A 93 8.61 -1.47 3.30
N ASN A 94 9.42 -1.02 4.26
CA ASN A 94 8.96 -0.77 5.62
C ASN A 94 7.91 0.35 5.66
N LYS A 95 8.11 1.42 4.89
CA LYS A 95 7.13 2.50 4.80
C LYS A 95 5.75 1.98 4.33
N ILE A 96 5.71 1.16 3.27
CA ILE A 96 4.45 0.60 2.78
C ILE A 96 3.80 -0.32 3.81
N LYS A 97 4.60 -1.14 4.52
CA LYS A 97 4.09 -1.97 5.63
C LYS A 97 3.48 -1.11 6.74
N ASP A 98 4.11 0.01 7.08
CA ASP A 98 3.63 0.93 8.11
C ASP A 98 2.35 1.68 7.66
N ASP A 99 2.26 2.06 6.39
CA ASP A 99 1.06 2.67 5.81
C ASP A 99 -0.13 1.69 5.86
N LEU A 100 0.08 0.43 5.43
CA LEU A 100 -0.94 -0.64 5.51
C LEU A 100 -1.35 -0.94 6.95
N LYS A 101 -0.40 -0.91 7.89
CA LYS A 101 -0.69 -1.10 9.31
C LYS A 101 -1.56 0.04 9.85
N SER A 102 -1.25 1.27 9.46
CA SER A 102 -2.03 2.45 9.83
C SER A 102 -3.46 2.35 9.29
N GLU A 103 -3.63 1.92 8.03
CA GLU A 103 -4.95 1.70 7.43
C GLU A 103 -5.73 0.58 8.15
N LEU A 104 -5.05 -0.51 8.53
CA LEU A 104 -5.65 -1.59 9.33
C LEU A 104 -6.10 -1.09 10.71
N ASP A 105 -5.33 -0.21 11.34
CA ASP A 105 -5.69 0.37 12.63
C ASP A 105 -6.89 1.32 12.52
N LEU A 106 -6.97 2.13 11.46
CA LEU A 106 -8.16 2.92 11.14
C LEU A 106 -9.39 2.03 10.91
N PHE A 107 -9.25 0.95 10.15
CA PHE A 107 -10.32 -0.02 9.92
C PHE A 107 -10.84 -0.62 11.25
N LYS A 108 -9.93 -0.93 12.18
CA LYS A 108 -10.30 -1.44 13.52
C LYS A 108 -10.99 -0.40 14.40
N GLN A 109 -10.81 0.89 14.16
CA GLN A 109 -11.42 1.98 14.92
C GLN A 109 -12.74 2.45 14.33
N ARG A 110 -13.02 2.14 13.06
CA ARG A 110 -14.27 2.50 12.37
C ARG A 110 -15.51 2.14 13.21
N GLU A 111 -16.44 3.08 13.30
CA GLU A 111 -17.76 2.88 13.88
C GLU A 111 -18.52 1.79 13.13
N LEU A 112 -19.23 0.97 13.90
CA LEU A 112 -20.09 -0.06 13.34
C LEU A 112 -21.45 0.55 12.96
N PRO A 113 -22.12 0.04 11.92
CA PRO A 113 -23.46 0.48 11.56
C PRO A 113 -24.45 0.26 12.71
N GLU A 114 -25.37 1.21 12.92
CA GLU A 114 -26.40 1.12 13.96
C GLU A 114 -27.38 -0.05 13.75
N SER A 115 -27.57 -0.47 12.49
CA SER A 115 -28.49 -1.56 12.13
C SER A 115 -27.82 -2.58 11.23
N VAL A 116 -28.02 -3.85 11.57
CA VAL A 116 -27.43 -4.99 10.88
C VAL A 116 -28.51 -6.06 10.77
N PHE A 117 -28.73 -6.58 9.58
CA PHE A 117 -29.69 -7.66 9.34
C PHE A 117 -29.21 -8.98 9.96
N ALA A 118 -27.94 -9.31 9.75
CA ALA A 118 -27.32 -10.51 10.31
C ALA A 118 -25.82 -10.31 10.58
N LEU A 119 -25.33 -10.94 11.64
CA LEU A 119 -23.90 -11.06 11.93
C LEU A 119 -23.49 -12.53 11.77
N LEU A 120 -22.44 -12.76 10.99
CA LEU A 120 -21.75 -14.04 10.90
C LEU A 120 -20.38 -13.87 11.52
N ILE A 121 -20.05 -14.69 12.52
CA ILE A 121 -18.76 -14.67 13.18
C ILE A 121 -18.15 -16.06 13.06
N ASP A 122 -16.94 -16.12 12.52
CA ASP A 122 -16.19 -17.36 12.36
C ASP A 122 -14.80 -17.24 13.00
N ALA A 123 -14.28 -18.36 13.50
CA ALA A 123 -12.98 -18.45 14.15
C ALA A 123 -12.04 -19.35 13.34
N TYR A 124 -11.04 -18.75 12.70
CA TYR A 124 -10.03 -19.46 11.95
C TYR A 124 -8.78 -19.73 12.80
N HIS A 125 -8.44 -21.00 12.99
CA HIS A 125 -7.23 -21.39 13.69
C HIS A 125 -6.02 -21.33 12.77
N CYS A 126 -5.01 -20.55 13.17
CA CYS A 126 -3.77 -20.38 12.42
C CYS A 126 -2.54 -20.40 13.35
N GLU A 127 -1.36 -20.47 12.75
CA GLU A 127 -0.09 -20.34 13.46
C GLU A 127 0.53 -18.98 13.13
N ILE A 128 0.76 -18.18 14.17
CA ILE A 128 1.31 -16.83 14.04
C ILE A 128 2.67 -16.80 14.71
N LYS A 129 3.64 -16.21 14.02
CA LYS A 129 4.97 -15.96 14.57
C LYS A 129 4.90 -14.74 15.49
N ASP A 130 5.13 -14.97 16.78
CA ASP A 130 5.22 -13.94 17.81
C ASP A 130 6.67 -13.87 18.33
N GLY A 131 7.41 -12.87 17.83
CA GLY A 131 8.85 -12.75 18.04
C GLY A 131 9.61 -13.95 17.47
N SER A 132 10.28 -14.71 18.34
CA SER A 132 11.04 -15.91 17.97
C SER A 132 10.24 -17.22 18.02
N LYS A 133 8.98 -17.20 18.47
CA LYS A 133 8.16 -18.41 18.67
C LYS A 133 6.94 -18.40 17.76
N VAL A 134 6.67 -19.53 17.12
CA VAL A 134 5.39 -19.77 16.44
C VAL A 134 4.38 -20.24 17.48
N LYS A 135 3.25 -19.55 17.56
CA LYS A 135 2.16 -19.85 18.50
C LYS A 135 0.87 -20.10 17.73
N LYS A 136 0.06 -21.03 18.22
CA LYS A 136 -1.31 -21.20 17.73
C LYS A 136 -2.14 -19.98 18.12
N ALA A 137 -2.96 -19.53 17.20
CA ALA A 137 -3.86 -18.39 17.36
C ALA A 137 -5.22 -18.70 16.74
N ALA A 138 -6.25 -18.03 17.25
CA ALA A 138 -7.58 -18.00 16.67
C ALA A 138 -7.84 -16.58 16.16
N CYS A 139 -8.15 -16.47 14.86
CA CYS A 139 -8.55 -15.23 14.19
C CYS A 139 -10.06 -15.24 14.03
N TYR A 140 -10.74 -14.35 14.74
CA TYR A 140 -12.18 -14.15 14.67
C TYR A 140 -12.47 -13.09 13.61
N ILE A 141 -13.31 -13.46 12.64
CA ILE A 141 -13.75 -12.59 11.54
C ILE A 141 -15.23 -12.34 11.72
N ILE A 142 -15.63 -11.06 11.75
CA ILE A 142 -17.02 -10.66 11.91
C ILE A 142 -17.48 -10.05 10.59
N LEU A 143 -18.43 -10.72 9.96
CA LEU A 143 -19.09 -10.27 8.75
C LEU A 143 -20.49 -9.79 9.11
N GLY A 144 -20.79 -8.54 8.79
CA GLY A 144 -22.14 -8.01 8.85
C GLY A 144 -22.83 -8.07 7.51
N VAL A 145 -24.14 -8.28 7.55
CA VAL A 145 -25.04 -8.11 6.42
C VAL A 145 -25.97 -6.95 6.76
N ASP A 146 -26.00 -5.92 5.92
CA ASP A 146 -26.92 -4.79 6.11
C ASP A 146 -28.36 -5.14 5.69
N MET A 147 -29.27 -4.17 5.86
CA MET A 147 -30.69 -4.33 5.52
C MET A 147 -30.94 -4.45 4.00
N GLU A 148 -29.96 -4.09 3.17
CA GLU A 148 -29.99 -4.23 1.72
C GLU A 148 -29.37 -5.55 1.24
N GLY A 149 -28.85 -6.37 2.17
CA GLY A 149 -28.21 -7.65 1.88
C GLY A 149 -26.73 -7.53 1.48
N LYS A 150 -26.13 -6.35 1.59
CA LYS A 150 -24.69 -6.15 1.32
C LYS A 150 -23.87 -6.64 2.51
N LYS A 151 -22.81 -7.38 2.19
CA LYS A 151 -21.87 -7.95 3.15
C LYS A 151 -20.68 -7.00 3.34
N ASP A 152 -20.31 -6.75 4.59
CA ASP A 152 -19.08 -6.02 4.94
C ASP A 152 -18.40 -6.64 6.16
N ILE A 153 -17.08 -6.46 6.29
CA ILE A 153 -16.32 -6.92 7.44
C ILE A 153 -16.38 -5.85 8.52
N PHE A 154 -16.84 -6.22 9.71
CA PHE A 154 -17.01 -5.32 10.85
C PHE A 154 -15.85 -5.40 11.85
N GLY A 155 -15.11 -6.51 11.84
CA GLY A 155 -13.95 -6.62 12.70
C GLY A 155 -13.16 -7.88 12.46
N LEU A 156 -11.88 -7.79 12.82
CA LEU A 156 -10.96 -8.91 12.86
C LEU A 156 -10.19 -8.86 14.18
N TYR A 157 -10.28 -9.95 14.95
CA TYR A 157 -9.61 -10.05 16.25
C TYR A 157 -8.78 -11.31 16.32
N THR A 158 -7.56 -11.18 16.80
CA THR A 158 -6.63 -12.30 16.93
C THR A 158 -6.32 -12.51 18.40
N PHE A 159 -6.48 -13.75 18.87
CA PHE A 159 -6.12 -14.16 20.22
C PHE A 159 -5.18 -15.38 20.16
N PHE A 160 -4.13 -15.37 20.98
CA PHE A 160 -3.20 -16.50 21.07
C PHE A 160 -3.76 -17.61 21.96
N GLY A 161 -3.53 -18.86 21.57
CA GLY A 161 -4.00 -20.04 22.28
C GLY A 161 -5.12 -20.77 21.54
N LYS A 162 -5.93 -21.52 22.28
CA LYS A 162 -7.13 -22.19 21.76
C LYS A 162 -8.35 -21.31 21.98
N GLU A 163 -9.31 -21.39 21.06
CA GLU A 163 -10.64 -20.81 21.19
C GLU A 163 -11.23 -21.11 22.57
N ASN A 164 -11.65 -20.06 23.27
CA ASN A 164 -12.26 -20.17 24.59
C ASN A 164 -13.39 -19.15 24.74
N ARG A 165 -14.29 -19.43 25.68
CA ARG A 165 -15.47 -18.59 25.94
C ARG A 165 -15.11 -17.14 26.30
N ALA A 166 -13.99 -16.93 27.00
CA ALA A 166 -13.59 -15.59 27.40
C ALA A 166 -13.19 -14.73 26.20
N ASP A 167 -12.56 -15.32 25.17
CA ASP A 167 -12.20 -14.60 23.96
C ASP A 167 -13.42 -14.25 23.11
N TRP A 168 -14.40 -15.15 23.00
CA TRP A 168 -15.71 -14.84 22.40
C TRP A 168 -16.40 -13.68 23.10
N ASN A 169 -16.45 -13.67 24.43
CA ASN A 169 -17.06 -12.56 25.17
C ASN A 169 -16.37 -11.23 24.86
N LYS A 170 -15.03 -11.20 24.78
CA LYS A 170 -14.28 -9.98 24.39
C LYS A 170 -14.61 -9.53 22.97
N VAL A 171 -14.84 -10.46 22.04
CA VAL A 171 -15.26 -10.13 20.67
C VAL A 171 -16.63 -9.45 20.70
N PHE A 172 -17.60 -10.02 21.40
CA PHE A 172 -18.94 -9.44 21.53
C PHE A 172 -18.94 -8.09 22.25
N GLU A 173 -18.20 -7.95 23.36
CA GLU A 173 -18.06 -6.67 24.06
C GLU A 173 -17.48 -5.55 23.17
N ARG A 174 -16.61 -5.89 22.21
CA ARG A 174 -16.06 -4.91 21.27
C ARG A 174 -17.00 -4.56 20.13
N LEU A 175 -18.01 -5.39 19.86
CA LEU A 175 -19.08 -5.10 18.90
C LEU A 175 -20.16 -4.20 19.54
N ASP A 176 -20.40 -4.37 20.84
CA ASP A 176 -21.43 -3.63 21.59
C ASP A 176 -21.00 -2.19 21.97
N LYS A 177 -19.69 -1.91 21.95
CA LYS A 177 -19.19 -0.56 22.28
C LYS A 177 -19.32 0.40 21.10
N PRO A 178 -19.99 1.56 21.27
CA PRO A 178 -19.87 2.65 20.30
C PRO A 178 -18.41 3.11 20.26
N ARG A 179 -17.82 3.15 19.07
CA ARG A 179 -16.42 3.54 18.86
C ARG A 179 -16.36 5.03 18.51
N SER A 180 -16.35 5.90 19.52
CA SER A 180 -16.15 7.34 19.35
C SER A 180 -14.75 7.69 18.85
#